data_AF-A0A6A4VME0-F1
#
_entry.id   AF-A0A6A4VME0-F1
#
_cell.length_a   1.000
_cell.length_b   1.000
_cell.length_c   1.000
_cell.angle_alpha   90.00
_cell.angle_beta   90.00
_cell.angle_gamma   90.00
#
_symmetry.space_group_name_H-M   'P 1'
#
loop_
_entity.id
_entity.type
_entity.pdbx_description
1 polymer ?
#
loop_
_entity_poly.entity_id
_entity_poly.type
_entity_poly.pdbx_seq_one_letter_code
_entity_poly.pdbx_strand_id
1 'polypeptide(L)'
;MLPNMSELQKDMALIRTGLKDIQKELDFQRSRPADSSDLFVPTMKEFAAKATYKCRQLEDEFSDMRARFEKVVQFFGEEPNTTNPDEFFGIFDAFLTSFAAATEDNINVRKKREEEEKDFDMNRSDAKQDQNREFDDLISALRTGEVFSESFRCAKRKKKSPPSLARRESRYEESRERAIRIV
;
A
#
# COMPACT_ATOMS: atom_id res chain seq x y z
N MET A 1 5.69 14.35 -1.19
CA MET A 1 6.12 14.81 -2.52
C MET A 1 7.60 14.59 -2.59
N LEU A 2 8.06 13.84 -3.59
CA LEU A 2 9.49 13.73 -3.85
C LEU A 2 9.98 15.09 -4.37
N PRO A 3 11.23 15.47 -4.05
CA PRO A 3 11.77 16.74 -4.50
C PRO A 3 12.06 16.70 -5.99
N ASN A 4 11.57 17.70 -6.72
CA ASN A 4 11.79 17.84 -8.15
C ASN A 4 13.26 18.21 -8.42
N MET A 5 13.99 17.37 -9.15
CA MET A 5 15.41 17.59 -9.46
C MET A 5 15.68 18.89 -10.20
N SER A 6 14.79 19.28 -11.11
CA SER A 6 14.94 20.52 -11.88
C SER A 6 14.78 21.75 -10.98
N GLU A 7 13.94 21.68 -9.95
CA GLU A 7 13.77 22.74 -8.97
C GLU A 7 15.00 22.83 -8.06
N LEU A 8 15.48 21.70 -7.53
CA LEU A 8 16.70 21.67 -6.72
C LEU A 8 17.93 22.21 -7.48
N GLN A 9 18.07 21.90 -8.77
CA GLN A 9 19.14 22.45 -9.61
C GLN A 9 19.05 23.97 -9.74
N LYS A 10 17.84 24.52 -9.88
CA LYS A 10 17.61 25.97 -9.95
C LYS A 10 17.95 26.64 -8.62
N ASP A 11 17.52 26.06 -7.51
CA ASP A 11 17.81 26.59 -6.16
C ASP A 11 19.31 26.59 -5.87
N MET A 12 20.02 25.52 -6.24
CA MET A 12 21.48 25.46 -6.14
C MET A 12 22.17 26.56 -6.97
N ALA A 13 21.68 26.82 -8.18
CA ALA A 13 22.21 27.88 -9.03
C ALA A 13 21.93 29.28 -8.45
N LEU A 14 20.75 29.47 -7.84
CA LEU A 14 20.36 30.72 -7.19
C LEU A 14 21.26 31.01 -5.98
N ILE A 15 21.48 30.03 -5.11
CA ILE A 15 22.37 30.16 -3.93
C ILE A 15 23.78 30.51 -4.39
N ARG A 16 24.31 29.84 -5.42
CA ARG A 16 25.64 30.11 -5.97
C ARG A 16 25.76 31.53 -6.51
N THR A 17 24.73 32.01 -7.19
CA THR A 17 24.70 33.37 -7.75
C THR A 17 24.64 34.41 -6.63
N GLY A 18 23.75 34.23 -5.65
CA GLY A 18 23.65 35.12 -4.49
C GLY A 18 24.96 35.22 -3.70
N LEU A 19 25.66 34.11 -3.50
CA LEU A 19 26.99 34.12 -2.85
C LEU A 19 28.05 34.88 -3.65
N LYS A 20 28.05 34.76 -4.99
CA LYS A 20 28.95 35.53 -5.86
C LYS A 20 28.66 37.02 -5.76
N ASP A 21 27.39 37.40 -5.70
CA ASP A 21 27.01 38.81 -5.62
C ASP A 21 27.33 39.40 -4.24
N ILE A 22 27.17 38.64 -3.16
CA ILE A 22 27.67 39.04 -1.83
C ILE A 22 29.19 39.24 -1.86
N GLN A 23 29.93 38.36 -2.54
CA GLN A 23 31.38 38.49 -2.62
C GLN A 23 31.80 39.77 -3.37
N LYS A 24 31.14 40.07 -4.50
CA LYS A 24 31.37 41.33 -5.24
C LYS A 24 31.07 42.56 -4.38
N GLU A 25 29.97 42.55 -3.64
CA GLU A 25 29.59 43.66 -2.77
C GLU A 25 30.58 43.83 -1.61
N LEU A 26 31.06 42.73 -1.02
CA LEU A 26 32.12 42.78 0.00
C LEU A 26 33.41 43.39 -0.53
N ASP A 27 33.81 43.06 -1.75
CA ASP A 27 35.02 43.61 -2.36
C ASP A 27 34.85 45.10 -2.70
N PHE A 28 33.66 45.50 -3.16
CA PHE A 28 33.30 46.90 -3.37
C PHE A 28 33.38 47.71 -2.07
N GLN A 29 32.75 47.26 -1.00
CA GLN A 29 32.72 47.98 0.28
C GLN A 29 34.10 48.02 0.96
N ARG A 30 34.96 47.00 0.75
CA ARG A 30 36.36 47.03 1.21
C ARG A 30 37.23 48.06 0.50
N SER A 31 36.89 48.41 -0.74
CA SER A 31 37.63 49.40 -1.52
C SER A 31 37.29 50.85 -1.15
N ARG A 32 36.23 51.05 -0.33
CA ARG A 32 35.78 52.36 0.12
C ARG A 32 36.47 52.78 1.43
N PRO A 33 36.59 54.09 1.71
CA PRO A 33 37.06 54.57 3.00
C PRO A 33 36.21 54.00 4.12
N ALA A 34 36.86 53.41 5.13
CA ALA A 34 36.15 52.83 6.25
C ALA A 34 35.44 53.93 7.06
N ASP A 35 34.11 53.86 7.10
CA ASP A 35 33.32 54.60 8.08
C ASP A 35 33.30 53.78 9.37
N SER A 36 33.76 54.37 10.48
CA SER A 36 33.82 53.70 11.78
C SER A 36 32.44 53.27 12.33
N SER A 37 31.35 53.80 11.77
CA SER A 37 29.98 53.41 12.11
C SER A 37 29.41 52.29 11.22
N ASP A 38 30.09 51.93 10.13
CA ASP A 38 29.65 50.89 9.20
C ASP A 38 30.11 49.50 9.64
N LEU A 39 29.14 48.61 9.88
CA LEU A 39 29.35 47.23 10.30
C LEU A 39 29.12 46.21 9.18
N PHE A 40 28.93 46.67 7.94
CA PHE A 40 28.64 45.80 6.80
C PHE A 40 29.77 44.79 6.56
N VAL A 41 30.99 45.27 6.32
CA VAL A 41 32.16 44.40 6.03
C VAL A 41 32.43 43.36 7.13
N PRO A 42 32.50 43.71 8.43
CA PRO A 42 32.74 42.71 9.47
C PRO A 42 31.62 41.67 9.56
N THR A 43 30.35 42.09 9.45
CA THR A 43 29.19 41.19 9.54
C THR A 43 29.10 40.27 8.31
N MET A 44 29.15 40.87 7.12
CA MET A 44 28.96 40.15 5.87
C MET A 44 30.15 39.23 5.53
N LYS A 45 31.37 39.54 6.00
CA LYS A 45 32.51 38.64 5.84
C LYS A 45 32.30 37.32 6.58
N GLU A 46 31.84 37.38 7.84
CA GLU A 46 31.56 36.18 8.63
C GLU A 46 30.39 35.38 8.03
N PHE A 47 29.32 36.09 7.64
CA PHE A 47 28.18 35.48 6.96
C PHE A 47 28.60 34.77 5.67
N ALA A 48 29.31 35.46 4.78
CA ALA A 48 29.75 34.92 3.49
C ALA A 48 30.64 33.69 3.66
N ALA A 49 31.53 33.68 4.66
CA ALA A 49 32.35 32.51 4.97
C ALA A 49 31.50 31.29 5.39
N LYS A 50 30.56 31.49 6.33
CA LYS A 50 29.65 30.41 6.79
C LYS A 50 28.74 29.92 5.67
N ALA A 51 28.16 30.84 4.91
CA ALA A 51 27.25 30.52 3.81
C ALA A 51 27.98 29.82 2.66
N THR A 52 29.22 30.22 2.34
CA THR A 52 30.07 29.52 1.35
C THR A 52 30.39 28.10 1.79
N TYR A 53 30.74 27.90 3.08
CA TYR A 53 30.99 26.56 3.61
C TYR A 53 29.73 25.67 3.50
N LYS A 54 28.57 26.16 3.94
CA LYS A 54 27.31 25.44 3.84
C LYS A 54 26.91 25.15 2.39
N CYS A 55 27.11 26.10 1.48
CA CYS A 55 26.83 25.90 0.05
C CYS A 55 27.67 24.76 -0.52
N ARG A 56 28.95 24.66 -0.17
CA ARG A 56 29.81 23.55 -0.60
C ARG A 56 29.33 22.21 -0.07
N GLN A 57 28.97 22.13 1.21
CA GLN A 57 28.40 20.90 1.79
C GLN A 57 27.14 20.46 1.02
N LEU A 58 26.27 21.42 0.71
CA LEU A 58 25.06 21.16 -0.05
C LEU A 58 25.35 20.74 -1.51
N GLU A 59 26.37 21.33 -2.16
CA GLU A 59 26.84 20.92 -3.49
C GLU A 59 27.35 19.47 -3.49
N ASP A 60 28.10 19.08 -2.45
CA ASP A 60 28.60 17.72 -2.29
C ASP A 60 27.46 16.71 -2.10
N GLU A 61 26.50 17.01 -1.21
CA GLU A 61 25.31 16.18 -0.99
C GLU A 61 24.43 16.07 -2.24
N PHE A 62 24.24 17.18 -2.95
CA PHE A 62 23.49 17.20 -4.21
C PHE A 62 24.17 16.36 -5.30
N SER A 63 25.50 16.44 -5.40
CA SER A 63 26.29 15.65 -6.33
C SER A 63 26.23 14.15 -5.99
N ASP A 64 26.35 13.78 -4.71
CA ASP A 64 26.24 12.38 -4.28
C ASP A 64 24.84 11.82 -4.53
N MET A 65 23.79 12.60 -4.23
CA MET A 65 22.40 12.25 -4.53
C MET A 65 22.21 11.96 -6.02
N ARG A 66 22.68 12.85 -6.89
CA ARG A 66 22.58 12.68 -8.34
C ARG A 66 23.31 11.41 -8.81
N ALA A 67 24.54 11.18 -8.34
CA ALA A 67 25.33 10.02 -8.70
C ALA A 67 24.67 8.69 -8.24
N ARG A 68 24.04 8.68 -7.07
CA ARG A 68 23.29 7.53 -6.57
C ARG A 68 22.04 7.27 -7.40
N PHE A 69 21.29 8.33 -7.72
CA PHE A 69 20.12 8.22 -8.59
C PHE A 69 20.49 7.62 -9.94
N GLU A 70 21.53 8.16 -10.61
CA GLU A 70 22.02 7.64 -11.89
C GLU A 70 22.37 6.15 -11.82
N LYS A 71 23.04 5.69 -10.75
CA LYS A 71 23.36 4.27 -10.55
C LYS A 71 22.11 3.40 -10.39
N VAL A 72 21.12 3.86 -9.64
CA VAL A 72 19.88 3.10 -9.40
C VAL A 72 19.05 3.01 -10.67
N VAL A 73 18.92 4.12 -11.41
CA VAL A 73 18.21 4.14 -12.70
C VAL A 73 18.85 3.18 -13.69
N GLN A 74 20.18 3.22 -13.83
CA GLN A 74 20.93 2.27 -14.67
C GLN A 74 20.76 0.81 -14.22
N PHE A 75 20.76 0.57 -12.90
CA PHE A 75 20.59 -0.78 -12.35
C PHE A 75 19.24 -1.40 -12.74
N PHE A 76 18.19 -0.58 -12.86
CA PHE A 76 16.87 -1.02 -13.32
C PHE A 76 16.68 -0.97 -14.84
N GLY A 77 17.74 -0.63 -15.60
CA GLY A 77 17.73 -0.62 -17.07
C GLY A 77 17.12 0.63 -17.71
N GLU A 78 16.88 1.67 -16.91
CA GLU A 78 16.37 2.97 -17.35
C GLU A 78 17.53 3.92 -17.73
N GLU A 79 17.22 4.97 -18.49
CA GLU A 79 18.20 5.96 -18.95
C GLU A 79 18.22 7.21 -18.04
N PRO A 80 19.32 7.50 -17.30
CA PRO A 80 19.34 8.57 -16.30
C PRO A 80 19.11 9.98 -16.82
N ASN A 81 19.34 10.21 -18.12
CA ASN A 81 19.16 11.54 -18.72
C ASN A 81 17.71 11.81 -19.14
N THR A 82 16.88 10.78 -19.22
CA THR A 82 15.47 10.89 -19.62
C THR A 82 14.51 10.59 -18.47
N THR A 83 14.97 9.86 -17.46
CA THR A 83 14.15 9.41 -16.34
C THR A 83 14.24 10.37 -15.16
N ASN A 84 13.11 10.99 -14.80
CA ASN A 84 13.03 11.89 -13.64
C ASN A 84 12.83 11.10 -12.33
N PRO A 85 13.34 11.55 -11.16
CA PRO A 85 13.12 10.81 -9.92
C PRO A 85 11.67 10.68 -9.49
N ASP A 86 10.85 11.71 -9.71
CA ASP A 86 9.43 11.68 -9.36
C ASP A 86 8.69 10.56 -10.10
N GLU A 87 9.04 10.37 -11.38
CA GLU A 87 8.50 9.31 -12.22
C GLU A 87 9.05 7.95 -11.81
N PHE A 88 10.39 7.84 -11.70
CA PHE A 88 11.07 6.60 -11.34
C PHE A 88 10.60 6.03 -10.00
N PHE A 89 10.63 6.84 -8.94
CA PHE A 89 10.19 6.41 -7.62
C PHE A 89 8.66 6.31 -7.52
N GLY A 90 7.92 7.03 -8.37
CA GLY A 90 6.47 6.89 -8.50
C GLY A 90 6.05 5.48 -8.93
N ILE A 91 6.86 4.79 -9.74
CA ILE A 91 6.63 3.38 -10.11
C ILE A 91 6.67 2.49 -8.86
N PHE A 92 7.70 2.66 -8.03
CA PHE A 92 7.84 1.88 -6.79
C PHE A 92 6.76 2.21 -5.76
N ASP A 93 6.39 3.48 -5.63
CA ASP A 93 5.31 3.90 -4.72
C ASP A 93 3.97 3.25 -5.10
N ALA A 94 3.62 3.26 -6.39
CA ALA A 94 2.44 2.59 -6.92
C ALA A 94 2.51 1.06 -6.72
N PHE A 95 3.67 0.46 -6.95
CA PHE A 95 3.91 -0.96 -6.71
C PHE A 95 3.73 -1.31 -5.23
N LEU A 96 4.36 -0.58 -4.31
CA LEU A 96 4.27 -0.86 -2.88
C LEU A 96 2.84 -0.67 -2.36
N THR A 97 2.14 0.34 -2.85
CA THR A 97 0.73 0.58 -2.51
C THR A 97 -0.15 -0.58 -2.96
N SER A 98 -0.02 -1.01 -4.23
CA SER A 98 -0.80 -2.13 -4.76
C SER A 98 -0.43 -3.47 -4.10
N PHE A 99 0.85 -3.68 -3.79
CA PHE A 99 1.34 -4.86 -3.08
C PHE A 99 0.77 -4.94 -1.65
N ALA A 100 0.71 -3.82 -0.93
CA ALA A 100 0.12 -3.75 0.40
C ALA A 100 -1.39 -4.10 0.36
N ALA A 101 -2.13 -3.51 -0.58
CA ALA A 101 -3.55 -3.81 -0.77
C ALA A 101 -3.80 -5.29 -1.10
N ALA A 102 -3.04 -5.85 -2.05
CA ALA A 102 -3.14 -7.26 -2.41
C ALA A 102 -2.80 -8.20 -1.24
N THR A 103 -1.84 -7.80 -0.38
CA THR A 103 -1.49 -8.56 0.82
C THR A 103 -2.65 -8.59 1.81
N GLU A 104 -3.30 -7.44 2.05
CA GLU A 104 -4.48 -7.34 2.91
C GLU A 104 -5.66 -8.14 2.36
N ASP A 105 -5.93 -8.04 1.06
CA ASP A 105 -6.97 -8.81 0.38
C ASP A 105 -6.75 -10.32 0.53
N ASN A 106 -5.52 -10.80 0.36
CA ASN A 106 -5.19 -12.21 0.53
C ASN A 106 -5.43 -12.70 1.98
N ILE A 107 -5.14 -11.86 2.98
CA ILE A 107 -5.42 -12.17 4.39
C ILE A 107 -6.94 -12.26 4.61
N ASN A 108 -7.70 -11.32 4.07
CA ASN A 108 -9.16 -11.28 4.21
C ASN A 108 -9.84 -12.47 3.51
N VAL A 109 -9.38 -12.83 2.31
CA VAL A 109 -9.84 -14.03 1.59
C VAL A 109 -9.59 -15.30 2.40
N ARG A 110 -8.41 -15.42 3.04
CA ARG A 110 -8.10 -16.59 3.87
C ARG A 110 -9.00 -16.66 5.11
N LYS A 111 -9.18 -15.55 5.83
CA LYS A 111 -10.07 -15.49 7.01
C LYS A 111 -11.50 -15.85 6.65
N LYS A 112 -12.03 -15.29 5.56
CA LYS A 112 -13.39 -15.58 5.10
C LYS A 112 -13.58 -17.05 4.74
N ARG A 113 -12.59 -17.68 4.10
CA ARG A 113 -12.64 -19.13 3.81
C ARG A 113 -12.66 -19.96 5.09
N GLU A 114 -11.86 -19.62 6.09
CA GLU A 114 -11.84 -20.34 7.38
C GLU A 114 -13.16 -20.19 8.15
N GLU A 115 -13.82 -19.03 8.07
CA GLU A 115 -15.15 -18.81 8.65
C GLU A 115 -16.24 -19.62 7.92
N GLU A 116 -16.25 -19.60 6.59
CA GLU A 116 -17.20 -20.36 5.78
C GLU A 116 -17.06 -21.89 5.97
N GLU A 117 -15.83 -22.40 6.14
CA GLU A 117 -15.59 -23.81 6.45
C GLU A 117 -16.12 -24.21 7.83
N LYS A 118 -15.92 -23.37 8.85
CA LYS A 118 -16.48 -23.60 10.20
C LYS A 118 -18.01 -23.61 10.19
N ASP A 119 -18.62 -22.66 9.49
CA ASP A 119 -20.08 -22.60 9.37
C ASP A 119 -20.65 -23.81 8.62
N PHE A 120 -19.93 -24.31 7.62
CA PHE A 120 -20.32 -25.51 6.89
C PHE A 120 -20.26 -26.77 7.77
N ASP A 121 -19.20 -26.92 8.58
CA ASP A 121 -19.07 -28.05 9.49
C ASP A 121 -20.08 -27.99 10.64
N MET A 122 -20.30 -26.81 11.23
CA MET A 122 -21.31 -26.62 12.29
C MET A 122 -22.72 -26.96 11.81
N ASN A 123 -23.13 -26.44 10.64
CA ASN A 123 -24.43 -26.77 10.05
C ASN A 123 -24.56 -28.27 9.73
N ARG A 124 -23.45 -28.95 9.38
CA ARG A 124 -23.47 -30.39 9.11
C ARG A 124 -23.58 -31.22 10.39
N SER A 125 -22.97 -30.78 11.50
CA SER A 125 -23.16 -31.42 12.81
C SER A 125 -24.57 -31.20 13.35
N ASP A 126 -25.13 -30.00 13.21
CA ASP A 126 -26.49 -29.69 13.67
C ASP A 126 -27.54 -30.50 12.90
N ALA A 127 -27.41 -30.59 11.56
CA ALA A 127 -28.31 -31.41 10.75
C ALA A 127 -28.23 -32.92 11.08
N LYS A 128 -27.07 -33.42 11.52
CA LYS A 128 -26.93 -34.81 11.99
C LYS A 128 -27.53 -35.00 13.38
N GLN A 129 -27.42 -34.00 14.25
CA GLN A 129 -27.97 -34.07 15.60
C GLN A 129 -29.50 -33.99 15.58
N ASP A 130 -30.08 -33.16 14.71
CA ASP A 130 -31.54 -33.06 14.52
C ASP A 130 -32.13 -34.38 14.02
N GLN A 131 -31.51 -35.05 13.04
CA GLN A 131 -31.93 -36.38 12.59
C GLN A 131 -31.92 -37.42 13.72
N ASN A 132 -30.93 -37.33 14.62
CA ASN A 132 -30.81 -38.25 15.74
C ASN A 132 -31.87 -37.98 16.83
N ARG A 133 -32.25 -36.72 17.04
CA ARG A 133 -33.35 -36.33 17.93
C ARG A 133 -34.72 -36.74 17.38
N GLU A 134 -34.97 -36.50 16.09
CA GLU A 134 -36.21 -36.91 15.43
C GLU A 134 -36.41 -38.43 15.47
N PHE A 135 -35.33 -39.21 15.36
CA PHE A 135 -35.37 -40.66 15.53
C PHE A 135 -35.70 -41.07 16.97
N ASP A 136 -35.09 -40.41 17.97
CA ASP A 136 -35.31 -40.71 19.39
C ASP A 136 -36.74 -40.39 19.85
N ASP A 137 -37.33 -39.29 19.34
CA ASP A 137 -38.73 -38.93 19.55
C ASP A 137 -39.68 -39.99 18.94
N LEU A 138 -39.36 -40.49 17.75
CA LEU A 138 -40.14 -41.57 17.11
C LEU A 138 -40.07 -42.88 17.90
N ILE A 139 -38.89 -43.26 18.41
CA ILE A 139 -38.70 -44.45 19.25
C ILE A 139 -39.47 -44.31 20.57
N SER A 140 -39.46 -43.12 21.18
CA SER A 140 -40.24 -42.83 22.38
C SER A 140 -41.74 -43.00 22.13
N ALA A 141 -42.26 -42.45 21.03
CA ALA A 141 -43.66 -42.59 20.64
C ALA A 141 -44.07 -44.06 20.32
N LEU A 142 -43.13 -44.86 19.80
CA LEU A 142 -43.32 -46.31 19.60
C LEU A 142 -43.37 -47.06 20.94
N ARG A 143 -42.51 -46.70 21.90
CA ARG A 143 -42.48 -47.32 23.25
C ARG A 143 -43.69 -46.95 24.10
N THR A 144 -44.19 -45.72 23.99
CA THR A 144 -45.39 -45.24 24.70
C THR A 144 -46.68 -45.74 24.04
N GLY A 145 -46.61 -46.30 22.84
CA GLY A 145 -47.76 -46.82 22.10
C GLY A 145 -48.60 -45.71 21.44
N GLU A 146 -48.17 -44.45 21.51
CA GLU A 146 -48.88 -43.31 20.91
C GLU A 146 -48.98 -43.45 19.39
N VAL A 147 -47.98 -44.04 18.72
CA VAL A 147 -47.92 -44.24 17.26
C VAL A 147 -49.12 -45.03 16.68
N PHE A 148 -49.81 -45.84 17.49
CA PHE A 148 -50.97 -46.65 17.05
C PHE A 148 -52.32 -46.02 17.38
N SER A 149 -52.35 -44.83 17.99
CA SER A 149 -53.56 -44.05 18.19
C SER A 149 -54.05 -43.44 16.87
N GLU A 150 -55.37 -43.29 16.72
CA GLU A 150 -56.07 -42.94 15.47
C GLU A 150 -55.69 -41.56 14.88
N SER A 151 -54.89 -40.77 15.62
CA SER A 151 -54.43 -39.42 15.27
C SER A 151 -53.18 -39.36 14.37
N PHE A 152 -52.40 -40.43 14.18
CA PHE A 152 -51.11 -40.37 13.45
C PHE A 152 -51.20 -40.60 11.93
N ARG A 153 -52.39 -40.84 11.36
CA ARG A 153 -52.56 -41.15 9.92
C ARG A 153 -52.42 -39.93 8.98
N CYS A 154 -52.14 -38.73 9.50
CA CYS A 154 -52.11 -37.49 8.72
C CYS A 154 -50.81 -36.69 8.90
N ALA A 155 -49.66 -37.25 8.53
CA ALA A 155 -48.43 -36.45 8.41
C ALA A 155 -47.52 -37.01 7.30
N LYS A 156 -47.96 -36.92 6.04
CA LYS A 156 -47.10 -37.16 4.89
C LYS A 156 -46.72 -35.86 4.18
N ARG A 157 -45.43 -35.54 4.31
CA ARG A 157 -44.50 -35.15 3.22
C ARG A 157 -44.63 -33.73 2.63
N LYS A 158 -43.67 -32.87 2.99
CA LYS A 158 -43.07 -31.87 2.08
C LYS A 158 -41.55 -32.04 2.07
N LYS A 159 -41.01 -32.83 1.13
CA LYS A 159 -39.58 -32.81 0.79
C LYS A 159 -39.33 -31.62 -0.15
N LYS A 160 -38.62 -30.59 0.31
CA LYS A 160 -37.97 -29.63 -0.59
C LYS A 160 -36.65 -30.25 -1.06
N SER A 161 -36.49 -30.41 -2.37
CA SER A 161 -35.26 -30.90 -3.00
C SER A 161 -34.11 -29.89 -2.81
N PRO A 162 -32.87 -30.32 -2.55
CA PRO A 162 -31.71 -29.42 -2.53
C PRO A 162 -31.35 -28.97 -3.96
N PRO A 163 -30.75 -27.77 -4.14
CA PRO A 163 -30.33 -27.31 -5.46
C PRO A 163 -29.20 -28.20 -6.00
N SER A 164 -29.22 -28.47 -7.32
CA SER A 164 -28.27 -29.37 -7.98
C SER A 164 -26.83 -28.87 -7.88
N LEU A 165 -25.89 -29.81 -7.63
CA LEU A 165 -24.46 -29.56 -7.52
C LEU A 165 -23.84 -28.93 -8.78
N ALA A 166 -24.43 -29.19 -9.95
CA ALA A 166 -24.04 -28.59 -11.23
C ALA A 166 -24.12 -27.05 -11.24
N ARG A 167 -25.04 -26.45 -10.45
CA ARG A 167 -25.16 -24.98 -10.35
C ARG A 167 -24.12 -24.37 -9.41
N ARG A 168 -23.45 -25.18 -8.58
CA ARG A 168 -22.34 -24.74 -7.72
C ARG A 168 -21.02 -24.77 -8.49
N GLU A 169 -20.74 -25.84 -9.25
CA GLU A 169 -19.51 -25.95 -10.07
C GLU A 169 -19.40 -24.81 -11.09
N SER A 170 -20.48 -24.48 -11.81
CA SER A 170 -20.47 -23.38 -12.78
C SER A 170 -20.07 -22.03 -12.16
N ARG A 171 -20.37 -21.81 -10.87
CA ARG A 171 -20.06 -20.55 -10.18
C ARG A 171 -18.60 -20.48 -9.72
N TYR A 172 -17.98 -21.64 -9.44
CA TYR A 172 -16.55 -21.74 -9.14
C TYR A 172 -15.69 -21.64 -10.40
N GLU A 173 -16.12 -22.25 -11.52
CA GLU A 173 -15.44 -22.13 -12.81
C GLU A 173 -15.42 -20.68 -13.30
N GLU A 174 -16.56 -19.99 -13.26
CA GLU A 174 -16.67 -18.59 -13.70
C GLU A 174 -15.84 -17.62 -12.84
N SER A 175 -15.69 -17.94 -11.54
CA SER A 175 -14.83 -17.16 -10.63
C SER A 175 -13.34 -17.42 -10.88
N ARG A 176 -12.95 -18.63 -11.30
CA ARG A 176 -11.57 -18.97 -11.69
C ARG A 176 -11.18 -18.29 -13.00
N GLU A 177 -12.05 -18.27 -13.99
CA GLU A 177 -11.76 -17.60 -15.27
C GLU A 177 -11.62 -16.08 -15.11
N ARG A 178 -12.41 -15.46 -14.22
CA ARG A 178 -12.25 -14.02 -13.92
C ARG A 178 -10.93 -13.70 -13.23
N ALA A 179 -10.43 -14.58 -12.37
CA ALA A 179 -9.16 -14.40 -11.68
C ALA A 179 -7.94 -14.53 -12.61
N ILE A 180 -8.03 -15.35 -13.67
CA ILE A 180 -6.95 -15.56 -14.64
C ILE A 180 -6.82 -14.37 -15.61
N ARG A 181 -7.90 -13.60 -15.83
CA ARG A 181 -7.93 -12.51 -16.81
C ARG A 181 -7.31 -11.19 -16.33
N ILE A 182 -6.79 -11.15 -15.10
CA ILE A 182 -6.23 -9.94 -14.44
C ILE A 182 -4.68 -10.00 -14.36
N VAL A 183 -4.06 -11.06 -14.89
CA VAL A 183 -2.59 -11.14 -15.10
C VAL A 183 -2.28 -10.91 -16.57
#